data_AF-A0A5R9Q2X4-F1
#
_entry.id   AF-A0A5R9Q2X4-F1
#
_cell.length_a   1.000
_cell.length_b   1.000
_cell.length_c   1.000
_cell.angle_alpha   90.00
_cell.angle_beta   90.00
_cell.angle_gamma   90.00
#
_symmetry.space_group_name_H-M   'P 1'
#
loop_
_entity.id
_entity.type
_entity.pdbx_description
1 polymer ?
#
loop_
_entity_poly.entity_id
_entity_poly.type
_entity_poly.pdbx_seq_one_letter_code
_entity_poly.pdbx_strand_id
1 'polypeptide(L)' 'MDLFFRIIGACIFLPFIGFYSYVLGPILKLILLPGGLLLLLLILGKEDGVEPLIEALKTKTKATESVEVS' A
#
# COMPACT_ATOMS: atom_id res chain seq x y z
N MET A 1 33.42 16.52 22.80
CA MET A 1 31.99 16.73 23.12
C MET A 1 31.06 16.12 22.06
N ASP A 2 31.64 15.61 20.98
CA ASP A 2 30.99 15.23 19.73
C ASP A 2 30.26 13.89 19.83
N LEU A 3 30.77 12.97 20.65
CA LEU A 3 30.14 11.67 20.89
C LEU A 3 28.79 11.80 21.61
N PHE A 4 28.71 12.71 22.58
CA PHE A 4 27.50 12.92 23.40
C PHE A 4 26.35 13.48 22.57
N PHE A 5 26.62 14.50 21.74
CA PHE A 5 25.64 15.02 20.79
C PHE A 5 25.22 13.98 19.76
N ARG A 6 26.13 13.09 19.34
CA ARG A 6 25.82 12.02 18.39
C ARG A 6 24.92 10.93 18.99
N ILE A 7 25.13 10.60 20.26
CA ILE A 7 24.29 9.64 21.00
C ILE A 7 22.90 10.21 21.26
N ILE A 8 22.78 11.48 21.67
CA ILE A 8 21.50 12.15 21.85
C ILE A 8 20.75 12.28 20.52
N GLY A 9 21.46 12.68 19.46
CA GLY A 9 20.90 12.74 18.11
C GLY A 9 20.37 11.38 17.67
N ALA A 10 21.16 10.31 17.84
CA ALA A 10 20.71 8.95 17.53
C ALA A 10 19.51 8.54 18.39
N CYS A 11 19.51 8.84 19.69
CA CYS A 11 18.44 8.45 20.59
C CYS A 11 17.10 9.16 20.28
N ILE A 12 17.14 10.37 19.73
CA ILE A 12 15.95 11.11 19.28
C ILE A 12 15.58 10.68 17.86
N PHE A 13 16.55 10.44 16.98
CA PHE A 13 16.31 10.10 15.58
C PHE A 13 15.79 8.66 15.40
N LEU A 14 16.26 7.70 16.21
CA LEU A 14 15.89 6.29 16.12
C LEU A 14 14.39 6.00 16.38
N PRO A 15 13.73 6.58 17.39
CA PRO A 15 12.28 6.40 17.55
C PRO A 15 11.50 7.13 16.45
N PHE A 16 11.96 8.31 16.02
CA PHE A 16 11.32 9.08 14.95
C PHE A 16 11.41 8.37 13.59
N ILE A 17 12.56 7.78 13.25
CA ILE A 17 12.73 7.04 12.01
C ILE A 17 11.92 5.73 12.03
N GLY A 18 11.81 5.09 13.20
CA GLY A 18 10.93 3.95 13.40
C GLY A 18 9.47 4.31 13.19
N PHE A 19 9.02 5.43 13.76
CA PHE A 19 7.67 5.95 13.58
C PHE A 19 7.39 6.35 12.12
N TYR A 20 8.36 7.01 11.49
CA TYR A 20 8.31 7.34 10.07
C TYR A 20 8.16 6.07 9.24
N SER A 21 8.95 5.03 9.48
CA SER A 21 8.87 3.76 8.76
C SER A 21 7.53 3.05 9.00
N TYR A 22 7.00 3.11 10.23
CA TYR A 22 5.68 2.57 10.58
C TYR A 22 4.53 3.25 9.82
N VAL A 23 4.64 4.55 9.55
CA VAL A 23 3.65 5.32 8.78
C VAL A 23 3.92 5.22 7.27
N LEU A 24 5.19 5.17 6.87
CA LEU A 24 5.62 5.09 5.48
C LEU A 24 5.22 3.76 4.85
N GLY A 25 5.31 2.65 5.58
CA GLY A 25 4.88 1.32 5.11
C GLY A 25 3.41 1.28 4.62
N PRO A 26 2.42 1.64 5.46
CA PRO A 26 1.02 1.67 5.05
C PRO A 26 0.76 2.72 3.97
N ILE A 27 1.36 3.91 4.06
CA ILE A 27 1.23 4.95 3.01
C ILE A 27 1.76 4.44 1.67
N LEU A 28 2.92 3.77 1.67
CA LEU A 28 3.52 3.23 0.46
C LEU A 28 2.63 2.14 -0.13
N LYS A 29 2.07 1.23 0.67
CA LYS A 29 1.07 0.27 0.18
C LYS A 29 -0.17 0.98 -0.38
N LEU A 30 -0.67 2.00 0.31
CA LEU A 30 -1.85 2.77 -0.08
C LEU A 30 -1.67 3.50 -1.41
N ILE A 31 -0.45 3.92 -1.75
CA ILE A 31 -0.14 4.59 -3.01
C ILE A 31 0.25 3.58 -4.09
N LEU A 32 0.98 2.53 -3.72
CA LEU A 32 1.50 1.54 -4.65
C LEU A 32 0.40 0.61 -5.18
N LEU A 33 -0.63 0.29 -4.37
CA LEU A 33 -1.78 -0.48 -4.85
C LEU A 33 -2.56 0.26 -5.94
N PRO A 34 -3.11 1.47 -5.72
CA PRO A 34 -3.85 2.19 -6.75
C PRO A 34 -2.93 2.68 -7.86
N GLY A 35 -1.73 3.17 -7.54
CA GLY A 35 -0.76 3.63 -8.54
C GLY A 35 -0.28 2.49 -9.44
N GLY A 36 0.04 1.34 -8.85
CA GLY A 36 0.43 0.14 -9.60
C GLY A 36 -0.71 -0.43 -10.43
N LEU A 37 -1.95 -0.45 -9.91
CA LEU A 37 -3.12 -0.88 -10.65
C LEU A 37 -3.46 0.05 -11.80
N LEU A 38 -3.33 1.37 -11.61
CA LEU A 38 -3.54 2.36 -12.66
C LEU A 38 -2.49 2.21 -13.76
N LEU A 39 -1.23 1.95 -13.40
CA LEU A 39 -0.15 1.73 -14.35
C LEU A 39 -0.32 0.41 -15.10
N LEU A 40 -0.84 -0.64 -14.44
CA LEU A 40 -1.22 -1.91 -15.08
C LEU A 40 -2.38 -1.72 -16.07
N LEU A 41 -3.41 -0.95 -15.69
CA LEU A 41 -4.52 -0.63 -16.58
C LEU A 41 -4.06 0.23 -17.77
N LEU A 42 -3.10 1.13 -17.54
CA LEU A 42 -2.50 1.94 -18.59
C LEU A 42 -1.67 1.10 -19.56
N ILE A 43 -0.92 0.10 -19.07
CA ILE A 43 -0.09 -0.77 -19.92
C ILE A 43 -0.93 -1.75 -20.74
N LEU A 44 -2.04 -2.24 -20.17
CA LEU A 44 -2.88 -3.27 -20.77
C LEU A 44 -3.98 -2.69 -21.66
N GLY A 45 -4.34 -1.42 -21.46
CA GLY A 45 -5.38 -0.74 -22.23
C GLY A 45 -6.79 -0.99 -21.69
N LYS A 46 -7.75 -0.21 -22.21
CA LYS A 46 -9.14 -0.18 -21.72
C LYS A 46 -9.86 -1.52 -21.95
N GLU A 47 -9.66 -2.12 -23.10
CA GLU A 47 -10.41 -3.28 -23.61
C GLU A 47 -9.95 -4.57 -22.90
N ASP A 48 -8.65 -4.77 -22.76
CA ASP A 48 -8.09 -5.97 -22.13
C ASP A 48 -7.84 -5.84 -20.62
N GLY A 49 -7.86 -4.62 -20.07
CA GLY A 49 -7.52 -4.37 -18.67
C GLY A 49 -8.70 -4.04 -17.76
N VAL A 50 -9.58 -3.12 -18.17
CA VAL A 50 -10.62 -2.57 -17.28
C VAL A 50 -11.80 -3.52 -17.15
N GLU A 51 -12.30 -4.04 -18.27
CA GLU A 51 -13.47 -4.93 -18.30
C GLU A 51 -13.24 -6.25 -17.53
N PRO A 52 -12.14 -7.00 -17.75
CA PRO A 52 -11.89 -8.23 -16.99
C PRO A 52 -11.56 -7.97 -15.52
N LEU A 53 -10.97 -6.80 -15.18
CA LEU A 53 -10.77 -6.42 -13.78
C LEU A 53 -12.12 -6.21 -13.08
N ILE A 54 -13.05 -5.49 -13.71
CA ILE A 54 -14.41 -5.28 -13.17
C ILE A 54 -15.16 -6.61 -13.06
N GLU A 55 -15.06 -7.49 -14.06
CA GLU A 55 -15.65 -8.84 -14.05
C GLU A 55 -15.11 -9.68 -12.88
N ALA A 56 -13.79 -9.67 -12.68
CA ALA A 56 -13.12 -10.41 -11.60
C ALA A 56 -13.49 -9.86 -10.22
N LEU A 57 -13.58 -8.54 -10.06
CA LEU A 57 -14.02 -7.90 -8.81
C LEU A 57 -15.48 -8.21 -8.51
N LYS A 58 -16.36 -8.20 -9.52
CA LYS A 58 -17.78 -8.54 -9.36
C LYS A 58 -17.98 -10.01 -8.96
N THR A 59 -17.19 -10.92 -9.53
CA THR A 59 -17.14 -12.33 -9.12
C THR A 59 -16.65 -12.49 -7.67
N LYS A 60 -15.62 -11.75 -7.27
CA LYS A 60 -15.00 -11.87 -5.94
C LYS A 60 -15.91 -11.29 -4.84
N THR A 61 -16.62 -10.19 -5.12
CA THR A 61 -17.65 -9.64 -4.21
C THR A 61 -18.81 -10.61 -4.02
N LYS A 62 -19.33 -11.23 -5.09
CA LYS A 62 -20.42 -12.21 -4.99
C LYS A 62 -20.01 -13.46 -4.19
N ALA A 63 -18.74 -13.87 -4.28
CA ALA A 63 -18.20 -14.99 -3.51
C ALA A 63 -18.01 -14.65 -2.02
N THR A 64 -17.60 -13.43 -1.69
CA THR A 64 -17.48 -12.98 -0.29
C THR A 64 -18.85 -12.79 0.38
N GLU A 65 -19.84 -12.23 -0.34
CA GLU A 65 -21.19 -12.02 0.18
C GLU A 65 -21.92 -13.34 0.47
N SER A 66 -21.58 -14.43 -0.23
CA SER A 66 -22.13 -15.77 0.05
C SER A 66 -21.50 -16.46 1.26
N VAL A 67 -20.39 -15.96 1.80
CA VAL A 67 -19.67 -16.56 2.94
C VAL A 67 -20.00 -15.86 4.27
N GLU A 68 -20.43 -14.59 4.24
CA GLU A 68 -20.86 -13.86 5.45
C GLU A 68 -22.31 -14.14 5.89
N VAL A 69 -23.11 -14.89 5.10
CA VAL A 69 -24.53 -15.18 5.38
C VAL A 69 -24.77 -16.67 5.73
N SER A 70 -23.73 -17.43 6.07
CA SER A 70 -23.84 -18.85 6.49
C SER A 70 -23.25 -19.09 7.88
#